data_AF-O45336-F1
#
_entry.id   AF-O45336-F1
#
_cell.length_a   1.000
_cell.length_b   1.000
_cell.length_c   1.000
_cell.angle_alpha   90.00
_cell.angle_beta   90.00
_cell.angle_gamma   90.00
#
_symmetry.space_group_name_H-M   'P 1'
#
loop_
_entity.id
_entity.type
_entity.pdbx_description
1 polymer ?
#
loop_
_entity_poly.entity_id
_entity_poly.type
_entity_poly.pdbx_seq_one_letter_code
_entity_poly.pdbx_strand_id
1 'polypeptide(L)'
;MAELEPEGASINKIKQSLFVNLPADVINEILKKLTPIDKLTLRKVCTFFRDTIDSKAYGFKIIEFHLLFDWVMLVLDKEIFKYASREQHGCWVSNGLNEHHFQEEYFLKLAIDDLAVILKDQSQKLDLLEVCVCDRATKRSRDYFFPALLKMLVTVDYRKIEKFDGDFPEIWDIWKKYQDTVLSSNK
;
A
#
# COMPACT_ATOMS: atom_id res chain seq x y z
N MET A 1 4.30 41.84 -13.53
CA MET A 1 5.07 40.70 -14.07
C MET A 1 4.10 39.56 -14.27
N ALA A 2 3.89 39.12 -15.50
CA ALA A 2 3.07 37.93 -15.76
C ALA A 2 3.93 36.72 -15.36
N GLU A 3 3.50 35.98 -14.35
CA GLU A 3 4.08 34.69 -14.00
C GLU A 3 3.85 33.75 -15.18
N LEU A 4 4.94 33.39 -15.85
CA LEU A 4 4.94 32.31 -16.84
C LEU A 4 4.80 31.01 -16.04
N GLU A 5 3.59 30.44 -16.01
CA GLU A 5 3.41 29.10 -15.45
C GLU A 5 4.33 28.10 -16.18
N PRO A 6 5.02 27.22 -15.44
CA PRO A 6 6.00 26.32 -16.03
C PRO A 6 5.32 25.37 -17.03
N GLU A 7 5.80 25.37 -18.28
CA GLU A 7 5.26 24.60 -19.42
C GLU A 7 4.94 23.12 -19.10
N GLY A 8 5.65 22.51 -18.15
CA GLY A 8 5.41 21.14 -17.70
C GLY A 8 4.08 20.93 -16.95
N ALA A 9 3.55 21.94 -16.26
CA ALA A 9 2.29 21.82 -15.53
C ALA A 9 1.09 21.66 -16.47
N SER A 10 1.11 22.36 -17.60
CA SER A 10 0.05 22.32 -18.62
C SER A 10 -0.05 20.93 -19.29
N ILE A 11 1.08 20.32 -19.63
CA ILE A 11 1.11 19.01 -20.29
C ILE A 11 0.56 17.90 -19.39
N ASN A 12 0.92 17.88 -18.10
CA ASN A 12 0.42 16.86 -17.17
C ASN A 12 -1.09 16.98 -16.95
N LYS A 13 -1.63 18.20 -16.89
CA LYS A 13 -3.07 18.43 -16.74
C LYS A 13 -3.84 17.99 -17.99
N ILE A 14 -3.31 18.24 -19.19
CA ILE A 14 -3.90 17.77 -20.45
C ILE A 14 -3.88 16.23 -20.53
N LYS A 15 -2.77 15.58 -20.20
CA LYS A 15 -2.67 14.10 -20.21
C LYS A 15 -3.62 13.45 -19.20
N GLN A 16 -3.75 14.01 -18.00
CA GLN A 16 -4.73 13.56 -17.02
C GLN A 16 -6.15 13.67 -17.57
N SER A 17 -6.50 14.79 -18.23
CA SER A 17 -7.84 14.97 -18.82
C SER A 17 -8.14 13.90 -19.89
N LEU A 18 -7.18 13.59 -20.77
CA LEU A 18 -7.36 12.60 -21.83
C LEU A 18 -7.66 11.20 -21.29
N PHE A 19 -6.95 10.75 -20.26
CA PHE A 19 -7.19 9.43 -19.67
C PHE A 19 -8.48 9.36 -18.87
N VAL A 20 -8.81 10.41 -18.12
CA VAL A 20 -10.05 10.46 -17.30
C VAL A 20 -11.30 10.52 -18.17
N ASN A 21 -11.18 10.95 -19.43
CA ASN A 21 -12.29 10.96 -20.40
C ASN A 21 -12.47 9.65 -21.18
N LEU A 22 -11.62 8.64 -20.95
CA LEU A 22 -11.82 7.33 -21.59
C LEU A 22 -13.08 6.65 -21.02
N PRO A 23 -13.83 5.89 -21.83
CA PRO A 23 -14.94 5.08 -21.34
C PRO A 23 -14.51 4.14 -20.20
N ALA A 24 -15.38 3.98 -19.19
CA ALA A 24 -15.05 3.23 -17.97
C ALA A 24 -14.67 1.76 -18.25
N ASP A 25 -15.29 1.14 -19.25
CA ASP A 25 -14.95 -0.20 -19.74
C ASP A 25 -13.53 -0.28 -20.28
N VAL A 26 -13.09 0.72 -21.06
CA VAL A 26 -11.71 0.80 -21.58
C VAL A 26 -10.71 0.94 -20.43
N ILE A 27 -10.99 1.81 -19.47
CA ILE A 27 -10.13 1.99 -18.28
C ILE A 27 -10.07 0.70 -17.48
N ASN A 28 -11.18 -0.01 -17.34
CA ASN A 28 -11.23 -1.29 -16.65
C ASN A 28 -10.37 -2.36 -17.32
N GLU A 29 -10.40 -2.44 -18.65
CA GLU A 29 -9.57 -3.36 -19.42
C GLU A 29 -8.07 -3.01 -19.33
N ILE A 30 -7.71 -1.72 -19.33
CA ILE A 30 -6.33 -1.29 -19.09
C ILE A 30 -5.87 -1.75 -17.70
N LEU A 31 -6.64 -1.43 -16.66
CA LEU A 31 -6.32 -1.79 -15.29
C LEU A 31 -6.20 -3.31 -15.07
N LYS A 32 -6.99 -4.14 -15.76
CA LYS A 32 -6.87 -5.60 -15.67
C LYS A 32 -5.53 -6.13 -16.16
N LYS A 33 -4.91 -5.45 -17.14
CA LYS A 33 -3.63 -5.85 -17.74
C LYS A 33 -2.41 -5.32 -16.98
N LEU A 34 -2.61 -4.36 -16.08
CA LEU A 34 -1.54 -3.82 -15.25
C LEU A 34 -1.11 -4.82 -14.19
N THR A 35 0.20 -4.88 -13.98
CA THR A 35 0.78 -5.58 -12.83
C THR A 35 0.31 -4.91 -11.53
N PRO A 36 0.38 -5.62 -10.40
CA PRO A 36 0.19 -5.02 -9.07
C PRO A 36 0.96 -3.71 -8.86
N ILE A 37 2.24 -3.63 -9.25
CA ILE A 37 2.99 -2.37 -9.10
C ILE A 37 2.44 -1.26 -9.96
N ASP A 38 2.13 -1.53 -11.22
CA ASP A 38 1.63 -0.49 -12.11
C ASP A 38 0.30 0.06 -11.60
N LYS A 39 -0.55 -0.79 -10.99
CA LYS A 39 -1.77 -0.34 -10.29
C LYS A 39 -1.42 0.55 -9.10
N LEU A 40 -0.54 0.12 -8.20
CA LEU A 40 -0.18 0.92 -7.02
C LEU A 40 0.49 2.26 -7.39
N THR A 41 1.29 2.27 -8.45
CA THR A 41 1.87 3.50 -9.01
C THR A 41 0.77 4.37 -9.62
N LEU A 42 -0.11 3.82 -10.46
CA LEU A 42 -1.19 4.57 -11.11
C LEU A 42 -2.19 5.15 -10.10
N ARG A 43 -2.45 4.43 -8.99
CA ARG A 43 -3.25 4.89 -7.85
C ARG A 43 -2.74 6.20 -7.25
N LYS A 44 -1.43 6.45 -7.33
CA LYS A 44 -0.77 7.65 -6.79
C LYS A 44 -0.80 8.83 -7.77
N VAL A 45 -1.13 8.62 -9.04
CA VAL A 45 -1.11 9.65 -10.10
C VAL A 45 -2.22 10.68 -9.94
N CYS A 46 -3.47 10.26 -9.77
CA CYS A 46 -4.60 11.16 -9.57
C CYS A 46 -5.73 10.49 -8.76
N THR A 47 -6.67 11.31 -8.26
CA THR A 47 -7.82 10.85 -7.48
C THR A 47 -8.70 9.88 -8.26
N PHE A 48 -8.94 10.15 -9.54
CA PHE A 48 -9.73 9.26 -10.40
C PHE A 48 -9.16 7.83 -10.44
N PHE A 49 -7.86 7.68 -10.68
CA PHE A 49 -7.24 6.35 -10.68
C PHE A 49 -7.21 5.74 -9.27
N ARG A 50 -7.01 6.56 -8.24
CA ARG A 50 -7.09 6.11 -6.85
C ARG A 50 -8.44 5.49 -6.55
N ASP A 51 -9.52 6.20 -6.81
CA ASP A 51 -10.89 5.75 -6.53
C ASP A 51 -11.25 4.52 -7.39
N THR A 52 -10.79 4.49 -8.64
CA THR A 52 -11.04 3.35 -9.56
C THR A 52 -10.27 2.10 -9.14
N ILE A 53 -9.08 2.24 -8.57
CA ILE A 53 -8.25 1.12 -8.11
C ILE A 53 -8.69 0.67 -6.71
N ASP A 54 -9.02 1.60 -5.82
CA ASP A 54 -9.47 1.33 -4.45
C ASP A 54 -10.88 0.71 -4.40
N SER A 55 -11.64 0.76 -5.50
CA SER A 55 -12.92 0.06 -5.67
C SER A 55 -12.77 -1.35 -6.25
N LYS A 56 -11.55 -1.77 -6.59
CA LYS A 56 -11.25 -3.09 -7.13
C LYS A 56 -10.51 -3.91 -6.11
N ALA A 57 -11.12 -5.03 -5.77
CA ALA A 57 -10.51 -5.97 -4.87
C ALA A 57 -9.25 -6.61 -5.48
N TYR A 58 -8.18 -6.62 -4.69
CA TYR A 58 -6.96 -7.37 -4.93
C TYR A 58 -7.22 -8.86 -4.69
N GLY A 59 -6.40 -9.73 -5.28
CA GLY A 59 -6.56 -11.18 -5.22
C GLY A 59 -5.30 -11.88 -4.73
N PHE A 60 -4.59 -11.26 -3.79
CA PHE A 60 -3.34 -11.82 -3.28
C PHE A 60 -3.62 -12.91 -2.25
N LYS A 61 -2.84 -13.98 -2.29
CA LYS A 61 -2.91 -15.09 -1.32
C LYS A 61 -1.87 -14.97 -0.22
N ILE A 62 -0.71 -14.45 -0.55
CA ILE A 62 0.41 -14.27 0.37
C ILE A 62 0.82 -12.81 0.35
N ILE A 63 0.82 -12.20 1.54
CA ILE A 63 1.35 -10.86 1.78
C ILE A 63 2.39 -10.96 2.90
N GLU A 64 3.60 -10.52 2.62
CA GLU A 64 4.66 -10.42 3.62
C GLU A 64 5.14 -8.97 3.71
N PHE A 65 5.17 -8.42 4.92
CA PHE A 65 5.66 -7.08 5.18
C PHE A 65 6.87 -7.17 6.11
N HIS A 66 8.05 -6.85 5.60
CA HIS A 66 9.28 -6.87 6.35
C HIS A 66 9.79 -5.44 6.54
N LEU A 67 9.72 -4.93 7.77
CA LEU A 67 10.37 -3.69 8.15
C LEU A 67 11.83 -3.97 8.50
N LEU A 68 12.74 -3.52 7.64
CA LEU A 68 14.18 -3.63 7.87
C LEU A 68 14.72 -2.30 8.44
N PHE A 69 16.03 -2.08 8.35
CA PHE A 69 16.71 -0.90 8.92
C PHE A 69 16.03 0.43 8.58
N ASP A 70 16.08 0.80 7.31
CA ASP A 70 15.65 2.08 6.72
C ASP A 70 14.88 1.87 5.41
N TRP A 71 14.40 0.65 5.21
CA TRP A 71 13.57 0.28 4.08
C TRP A 71 12.55 -0.80 4.48
N VAL A 72 11.51 -0.91 3.67
CA VAL A 72 10.48 -1.96 3.78
C VAL A 72 10.56 -2.85 2.57
N MET A 73 10.48 -4.15 2.78
CA MET A 73 10.17 -5.13 1.74
C MET A 73 8.70 -5.53 1.89
N LEU A 74 7.91 -5.35 0.83
CA LEU A 74 6.54 -5.86 0.75
C LEU A 74 6.51 -6.94 -0.34
N VAL A 75 6.07 -8.15 -0.01
CA VAL A 75 5.99 -9.27 -0.94
C VAL A 75 4.51 -9.61 -1.17
N LEU A 76 4.08 -9.67 -2.43
CA LEU A 76 2.71 -9.98 -2.85
C LEU A 76 2.73 -11.15 -3.84
N ASP A 77 2.31 -12.36 -3.43
CA ASP A 77 2.25 -13.55 -4.30
C ASP A 77 3.53 -13.85 -5.12
N LYS A 78 4.71 -13.48 -4.59
CA LYS A 78 6.08 -13.53 -5.18
C LYS A 78 6.61 -12.22 -5.76
N GLU A 79 5.77 -11.21 -5.99
CA GLU A 79 6.26 -9.89 -6.41
C GLU A 79 6.87 -9.16 -5.22
N ILE A 80 8.09 -8.65 -5.38
CA ILE A 80 8.84 -7.98 -4.31
C ILE A 80 8.88 -6.49 -4.57
N PHE A 81 8.41 -5.73 -3.60
CA PHE A 81 8.38 -4.28 -3.57
C PHE A 81 9.34 -3.80 -2.49
N LYS A 82 10.16 -2.79 -2.81
CA LYS A 82 11.10 -2.20 -1.88
C LYS A 82 10.79 -0.72 -1.74
N TYR A 83 10.60 -0.26 -0.50
CA TYR A 83 10.38 1.14 -0.16
C TYR A 83 11.58 1.61 0.65
N ALA A 84 12.39 2.51 0.11
CA ALA A 84 13.62 2.96 0.77
C ALA A 84 13.76 4.47 0.71
N SER A 85 14.33 5.05 1.77
CA SER A 85 14.83 6.42 1.74
C SER A 85 16.22 6.42 1.11
N ARG A 86 16.37 6.88 -0.15
CA ARG A 86 17.70 7.14 -0.73
C ARG A 86 17.90 8.64 -0.80
N GLU A 87 18.92 9.11 -0.09
CA GLU A 87 19.32 10.52 -0.05
C GLU A 87 18.21 11.42 0.53
N GLN A 88 18.61 12.53 1.13
CA GLN A 88 17.72 13.32 1.97
C GLN A 88 16.54 13.81 1.12
N HIS A 89 15.29 13.50 1.54
CA HIS A 89 14.01 14.04 1.03
C HIS A 89 13.23 13.22 -0.02
N GLY A 90 13.08 11.91 0.18
CA GLY A 90 12.01 11.18 -0.51
C GLY A 90 11.97 9.69 -0.22
N CYS A 91 11.08 9.01 -0.94
CA CYS A 91 10.96 7.57 -0.93
C CYS A 91 11.11 7.04 -2.35
N TRP A 92 11.99 6.06 -2.52
CA TRP A 92 12.10 5.25 -3.71
C TRP A 92 11.28 3.97 -3.51
N VAL A 93 10.40 3.70 -4.46
CA VAL A 93 9.64 2.45 -4.54
C VAL A 93 10.12 1.68 -5.75
N SER A 94 10.55 0.44 -5.57
CA SER A 94 11.00 -0.40 -6.68
C SER A 94 10.43 -1.81 -6.67
N ASN A 95 10.24 -2.37 -7.87
CA ASN A 95 9.93 -3.79 -8.11
C ASN A 95 10.70 -4.23 -9.36
N GLY A 96 11.66 -5.12 -9.19
CA GLY A 96 12.56 -5.54 -10.27
C GLY A 96 13.34 -4.37 -10.85
N LEU A 97 13.09 -4.06 -12.13
CA LEU A 97 13.73 -2.98 -12.88
C LEU A 97 12.96 -1.65 -12.82
N ASN A 98 11.73 -1.66 -12.29
CA ASN A 98 10.92 -0.45 -12.19
C ASN A 98 11.27 0.25 -10.88
N GLU A 99 11.65 1.53 -10.96
CA GLU A 99 11.87 2.40 -9.80
C GLU A 99 11.07 3.70 -9.97
N HIS A 100 10.45 4.15 -8.88
CA HIS A 100 9.70 5.41 -8.82
C HIS A 100 10.13 6.21 -7.59
N HIS A 101 10.36 7.51 -7.77
CA HIS A 101 10.71 8.42 -6.70
C HIS A 101 9.52 9.29 -6.29
N PHE A 102 9.21 9.31 -5.00
CA PHE A 102 8.19 10.15 -4.38
C PHE A 102 8.89 11.19 -3.50
N GLN A 103 8.82 12.45 -3.91
CA GLN A 103 9.41 13.57 -3.16
C GLN A 103 8.67 13.79 -1.84
N GLU A 104 9.41 14.12 -0.78
CA GLU A 104 8.89 14.49 0.55
C GLU A 104 8.03 13.41 1.25
N GLU A 105 7.96 12.20 0.70
CA GLU A 105 7.24 11.08 1.31
C GLU A 105 8.17 10.23 2.17
N TYR A 106 7.64 9.79 3.32
CA TYR A 106 8.35 8.87 4.21
C TYR A 106 8.11 7.42 3.76
N PHE A 107 9.18 6.66 3.53
CA PHE A 107 9.09 5.31 2.95
C PHE A 107 8.16 4.37 3.71
N LEU A 108 8.22 4.40 5.04
CA LEU A 108 7.41 3.54 5.89
C LEU A 108 5.92 3.95 5.85
N LYS A 109 5.63 5.25 5.75
CA LYS A 109 4.27 5.73 5.55
C LYS A 109 3.70 5.18 4.24
N LEU A 110 4.44 5.33 3.14
CA LEU A 110 4.00 4.84 1.83
C LEU A 110 3.77 3.33 1.81
N ALA A 111 4.68 2.56 2.42
CA ALA A 111 4.54 1.12 2.47
C ALA A 111 3.30 0.67 3.28
N ILE A 112 3.03 1.33 4.41
CA ILE A 112 1.84 1.05 5.23
C ILE A 112 0.56 1.49 4.52
N ASP A 113 0.56 2.66 3.87
CA ASP A 113 -0.59 3.15 3.11
C ASP A 113 -0.96 2.17 1.97
N ASP A 114 0.05 1.66 1.25
CA ASP A 114 -0.16 0.65 0.21
C ASP A 114 -0.64 -0.69 0.81
N LEU A 115 -0.01 -1.17 1.90
CA LEU A 115 -0.46 -2.37 2.61
C LEU A 115 -1.91 -2.27 3.08
N ALA A 116 -2.33 -1.12 3.62
CA ALA A 116 -3.67 -0.89 4.12
C ALA A 116 -4.72 -1.01 3.01
N VAL A 117 -4.43 -0.44 1.84
CA VAL A 117 -5.30 -0.52 0.66
C VAL A 117 -5.40 -1.96 0.18
N ILE A 118 -4.27 -2.65 0.11
CA ILE A 118 -4.22 -4.05 -0.31
C ILE A 118 -5.04 -4.93 0.64
N LEU A 119 -4.86 -4.80 1.95
CA LEU A 119 -5.57 -5.64 2.94
C LEU A 119 -7.06 -5.33 3.03
N LYS A 120 -7.46 -4.07 2.89
CA LYS A 120 -8.86 -3.65 3.01
C LYS A 120 -9.74 -4.31 1.95
N ASP A 121 -9.25 -4.36 0.71
CA ASP A 121 -10.04 -4.81 -0.43
C ASP A 121 -9.49 -6.11 -1.03
N GLN A 122 -9.53 -7.20 -0.25
CA GLN A 122 -9.25 -8.55 -0.77
C GLN A 122 -10.53 -9.23 -1.26
N SER A 123 -10.48 -9.73 -2.51
CA SER A 123 -11.54 -10.50 -3.20
C SER A 123 -11.56 -11.96 -2.77
N GLN A 124 -10.42 -12.45 -2.26
CA GLN A 124 -10.21 -13.82 -1.85
C GLN A 124 -9.75 -13.85 -0.39
N LYS A 125 -9.80 -15.03 0.22
CA LYS A 125 -9.20 -15.24 1.52
C LYS A 125 -7.67 -15.23 1.36
N LEU A 126 -6.99 -14.52 2.23
CA LEU A 126 -5.55 -14.46 2.31
C LEU A 126 -5.05 -15.71 3.05
N ASP A 127 -4.19 -16.49 2.41
CA ASP A 127 -3.60 -17.70 2.98
C ASP A 127 -2.58 -17.32 4.08
N LEU A 128 -1.80 -16.25 3.87
CA LEU A 128 -0.80 -15.77 4.81
C LEU A 128 -0.67 -14.24 4.80
N LEU A 129 -0.76 -13.63 5.99
CA LEU A 129 -0.23 -12.30 6.29
C LEU A 129 0.98 -12.46 7.22
N GLU A 130 2.18 -12.20 6.73
CA GLU A 130 3.39 -12.16 7.56
C GLU A 130 3.81 -10.71 7.78
N VAL A 131 4.12 -10.36 9.03
CA VAL A 131 4.60 -9.03 9.42
C VAL A 131 5.84 -9.16 10.31
N CYS A 132 7.01 -8.92 9.72
CA CYS A 132 8.30 -8.99 10.39
C CYS A 132 8.90 -7.60 10.59
N VAL A 133 9.53 -7.37 11.74
CA VAL A 133 10.27 -6.17 12.08
C VAL A 133 11.67 -6.58 12.53
N CYS A 134 12.66 -6.32 11.68
CA CYS A 134 14.05 -6.58 11.99
C CYS A 134 14.43 -5.91 13.31
N ASP A 135 15.14 -6.65 14.17
CA ASP A 135 15.74 -6.18 15.42
C ASP A 135 16.55 -4.87 15.26
N ARG A 136 17.17 -4.70 14.09
CA ARG A 136 17.96 -3.53 13.69
C ARG A 136 17.14 -2.39 13.07
N ALA A 137 15.82 -2.51 12.95
CA ALA A 137 14.94 -1.40 12.59
C ALA A 137 15.13 -0.24 13.57
N THR A 138 15.25 0.98 13.04
CA THR A 138 15.49 2.14 13.92
C THR A 138 14.35 2.33 14.91
N LYS A 139 14.65 2.92 16.09
CA LYS A 139 13.62 3.27 17.07
C LYS A 139 12.51 4.13 16.44
N ARG A 140 12.88 5.13 15.63
CA ARG A 140 11.94 5.97 14.90
C ARG A 140 11.01 5.17 13.99
N SER A 141 11.55 4.20 13.24
CA SER A 141 10.74 3.31 12.39
C SER A 141 9.76 2.49 13.20
N ARG A 142 10.21 1.89 14.32
CA ARG A 142 9.34 1.08 15.21
C ARG A 142 8.24 1.91 15.87
N ASP A 143 8.59 3.08 16.41
CA ASP A 143 7.66 4.00 17.07
C ASP A 143 6.56 4.49 16.10
N TYR A 144 6.88 4.62 14.81
CA TYR A 144 5.88 4.93 13.77
C TYR A 144 5.08 3.69 13.35
N PHE A 145 5.77 2.56 13.19
CA PHE A 145 5.20 1.34 12.62
C PHE A 145 4.06 0.76 13.46
N PHE A 146 4.29 0.50 14.76
CA PHE A 146 3.29 -0.20 15.57
C PHE A 146 1.95 0.53 15.67
N PRO A 147 1.90 1.85 15.96
CA PRO A 147 0.61 2.56 15.96
C PRO A 147 -0.08 2.54 14.60
N ALA A 148 0.68 2.66 13.52
CA ALA A 148 0.13 2.64 12.16
C ALA A 148 -0.40 1.25 11.77
N LEU A 149 0.34 0.19 12.09
CA LEU A 149 -0.07 -1.21 11.93
C LEU A 149 -1.37 -1.48 12.70
N LEU A 150 -1.43 -1.15 13.99
CA LEU A 150 -2.63 -1.35 14.80
C LEU A 150 -3.85 -0.61 14.23
N LYS A 151 -3.66 0.66 13.83
CA LYS A 151 -4.72 1.46 13.20
C LYS A 151 -5.23 0.81 11.91
N MET A 152 -4.33 0.27 11.08
CA MET A 152 -4.68 -0.43 9.85
C MET A 152 -5.43 -1.73 10.14
N LEU A 153 -4.93 -2.58 11.03
CA LEU A 153 -5.51 -3.90 11.33
C LEU A 153 -6.95 -3.79 11.84
N VAL A 154 -7.28 -2.73 12.60
CA VAL A 154 -8.66 -2.46 13.04
C VAL A 154 -9.65 -2.36 11.86
N THR A 155 -9.19 -1.97 10.68
CA THR A 155 -10.01 -1.81 9.47
C THR A 155 -10.11 -3.06 8.59
N VAL A 156 -9.30 -4.09 8.87
CA VAL A 156 -9.23 -5.32 8.09
C VAL A 156 -10.06 -6.39 8.79
N ASP A 157 -10.90 -7.16 8.09
CA ASP A 157 -11.60 -8.28 8.72
C ASP A 157 -10.63 -9.47 8.89
N TYR A 158 -10.24 -9.79 10.14
CA TYR A 158 -9.26 -10.86 10.41
C TYR A 158 -9.71 -12.21 9.85
N ARG A 159 -11.02 -12.44 9.68
CA ARG A 159 -11.55 -13.73 9.17
C ARG A 159 -11.20 -13.96 7.69
N LYS A 160 -10.80 -12.90 6.99
CA LYS A 160 -10.23 -12.99 5.64
C LYS A 160 -8.78 -13.49 5.64
N ILE A 161 -8.14 -13.64 6.81
CA ILE A 161 -6.75 -14.07 6.95
C ILE A 161 -6.73 -15.46 7.57
N GLU A 162 -6.14 -16.42 6.88
CA GLU A 162 -6.01 -17.79 7.35
C GLU A 162 -4.90 -17.94 8.38
N LYS A 163 -3.71 -17.44 8.05
CA LYS A 163 -2.55 -17.43 8.93
C LYS A 163 -1.99 -16.01 9.07
N PHE A 164 -1.69 -15.63 10.30
CA PHE A 164 -0.88 -14.46 10.61
C PHE A 164 0.40 -14.92 11.28
N ASP A 165 1.53 -14.41 10.81
CA ASP A 165 2.86 -14.70 11.34
C ASP A 165 3.61 -13.38 11.57
N GLY A 166 4.47 -13.33 12.59
CA GLY A 166 5.21 -12.12 12.87
C GLY A 166 5.95 -12.14 14.21
N ASP A 167 6.85 -11.17 14.39
CA ASP A 167 7.74 -11.09 15.56
C ASP A 167 7.00 -10.76 16.88
N PHE A 168 5.70 -10.46 16.80
CA PHE A 168 4.86 -10.04 17.92
C PHE A 168 3.55 -10.83 17.92
N PRO A 169 3.58 -12.11 18.31
CA PRO A 169 2.38 -12.95 18.32
C PRO A 169 1.26 -12.37 19.21
N GLU A 170 1.60 -11.56 20.22
CA GLU A 170 0.63 -10.90 21.09
C GLU A 170 -0.27 -9.91 20.32
N ILE A 171 0.25 -9.27 19.27
CA ILE A 171 -0.54 -8.35 18.43
C ILE A 171 -1.70 -9.09 17.77
N TRP A 172 -1.47 -10.34 17.35
CA TRP A 172 -2.50 -11.17 16.74
C TRP A 172 -3.63 -11.50 17.71
N ASP A 173 -3.29 -11.88 18.94
CA ASP A 173 -4.28 -12.22 19.95
C ASP A 173 -5.08 -10.98 20.39
N ILE A 174 -4.40 -9.84 20.56
CA ILE A 174 -5.05 -8.55 20.86
C ILE A 174 -6.01 -8.17 19.73
N TRP A 175 -5.58 -8.33 18.48
CA TRP A 175 -6.38 -7.96 17.32
C TRP A 175 -7.63 -8.85 17.18
N LYS A 176 -7.49 -10.17 17.30
CA LYS A 176 -8.62 -11.11 17.31
C LYS A 176 -9.64 -10.76 18.39
N LYS A 177 -9.17 -10.60 19.63
CA LYS A 177 -10.02 -10.28 20.78
C LYS A 177 -10.77 -8.96 20.58
N TYR A 178 -10.09 -7.95 20.04
CA TYR A 178 -10.71 -6.66 19.73
C TYR A 178 -11.84 -6.81 18.70
N GLN A 179 -11.59 -7.50 17.58
CA GLN A 179 -12.61 -7.67 16.54
C GLN A 179 -13.78 -8.52 17.01
N ASP A 180 -13.55 -9.60 17.75
CA ASP A 180 -14.63 -10.42 18.31
C ASP A 180 -15.52 -9.60 19.25
N THR A 181 -14.92 -8.73 20.07
CA THR A 181 -15.66 -7.82 20.96
C THR A 181 -16.51 -6.84 20.16
N VAL A 182 -15.91 -6.11 19.20
CA VAL A 182 -16.62 -5.11 18.37
C VAL A 182 -17.72 -5.76 17.53
N LEU A 183 -17.47 -6.93 16.95
CA LEU A 183 -18.45 -7.66 16.15
C LEU A 183 -19.59 -8.23 17.00
N SER A 184 -19.33 -8.60 18.26
CA SER A 184 -20.38 -9.05 19.19
C SER A 184 -21.29 -7.91 19.65
N SER A 185 -20.78 -6.68 19.77
CA SER A 185 -21.58 -5.51 20.16
C SER A 185 -22.46 -4.95 19.03
N ASN A 186 -22.21 -5.33 17.78
CA ASN A 186 -22.98 -4.91 16.60
C ASN A 186 -24.08 -5.90 16.17
N LYS A 187 -24.29 -6.99 16.92
CA LYS A 187 -25.39 -7.94 16.73
C LYS A 187 -26.51 -7.66 17.72
#